data_AF-A0A3L7APR5-F1
#
_entry.id   AF-A0A3L7APR5-F1
#
_cell.length_a   1.000
_cell.length_b   1.000
_cell.length_c   1.000
_cell.angle_alpha   90.00
_cell.angle_beta   90.00
_cell.angle_gamma   90.00
#
_symmetry.space_group_name_H-M   'P 1'
#
loop_
_entity.id
_entity.type
_entity.pdbx_description
1 polymer ?
#
loop_
_entity_poly.entity_id
_entity_poly.type
_entity_poly.pdbx_seq_one_letter_code
_entity_poly.pdbx_strand_id
1 'polypeptide(L)'
;MLGAGGVDAAIHRAGGASFRANVRERFPEGMGGENAVWSIAGKLPARWVIHVTVPPFATAQKDRAYLVAGYRRIFAVADSLGVRTLSLPVIGAGASGWPLTWAVIDAIDTILALDTGVQEAILVSPDSHTIDGINGVLARRTGLSILDAVRVVHARGYHRVRVSCGMNASGSNWRVTIWDDSSGTGFIPANPDGYVLRYTDGMGPNFLDTQVPPLADPDVLADRIIAALPHVRPLRDDAEYAAWFAGLQNLCQREISVPIGYADYFDDTLGWEIGWGSGLRYPLPPDPARLS
;
A
#
# COMPACT_ATOMS: atom_id res chain seq x y z
N MET A 1 23.10 10.00 13.63
CA MET A 1 24.00 11.15 13.61
C MET A 1 25.28 10.97 14.39
N LEU A 2 25.25 10.45 15.63
CA LEU A 2 26.47 10.22 16.42
C LEU A 2 26.75 8.74 16.69
N GLY A 3 25.99 7.83 16.06
CA GLY A 3 26.13 6.39 16.25
C GLY A 3 25.43 5.89 17.51
N ALA A 4 24.27 6.47 17.86
CA ALA A 4 23.58 6.20 19.13
C ALA A 4 22.99 4.78 19.26
N GLY A 5 23.08 3.95 18.21
CA GLY A 5 22.59 2.55 18.19
C GLY A 5 21.89 2.19 16.88
N GLY A 6 21.44 0.94 16.74
CA GLY A 6 20.62 0.48 15.61
C GLY A 6 21.21 0.77 14.22
N VAL A 7 20.36 1.25 13.31
CA VAL A 7 20.74 1.59 11.93
C VAL A 7 21.80 2.70 11.87
N ASP A 8 21.75 3.66 12.80
CA ASP A 8 22.73 4.75 12.88
C ASP A 8 24.14 4.21 13.14
N ALA A 9 24.28 3.34 14.15
CA ALA A 9 25.55 2.70 14.46
C ALA A 9 26.06 1.81 13.30
N ALA A 10 25.15 1.13 12.59
CA ALA A 10 25.50 0.33 11.41
C ALA A 10 26.04 1.20 10.27
N ILE A 11 25.39 2.32 9.95
CA ILE A 11 25.83 3.28 8.93
C ILE A 11 27.19 3.88 9.31
N HIS A 12 27.38 4.30 10.57
CA HIS A 12 28.66 4.83 11.05
C HIS A 12 29.81 3.82 10.97
N ARG A 13 29.52 2.54 11.23
CA ARG A 13 30.50 1.45 11.12
C ARG A 13 30.89 1.21 9.66
N ALA A 14 29.89 1.08 8.78
CA ALA A 14 30.08 0.81 7.37
C ALA A 14 30.72 1.99 6.60
N GLY A 15 30.29 3.23 6.87
CA GLY A 15 30.83 4.44 6.25
C GLY A 15 32.27 4.76 6.67
N GLY A 16 32.74 4.22 7.80
CA GLY A 16 34.12 4.32 8.24
C GLY A 16 34.53 5.71 8.76
N ALA A 17 35.84 5.96 8.86
CA ALA A 17 36.38 7.16 9.46
C ALA A 17 36.09 8.44 8.65
N SER A 18 36.09 8.36 7.32
CA SER A 18 35.79 9.50 6.43
C SER A 18 34.35 9.99 6.60
N PHE A 19 33.39 9.05 6.72
CA PHE A 19 32.00 9.39 7.04
C PHE A 19 31.89 10.16 8.37
N ARG A 20 32.51 9.62 9.43
CA ARG A 20 32.49 10.26 10.77
C ARG A 20 33.12 11.64 10.77
N ALA A 21 34.23 11.82 10.05
CA ALA A 21 34.89 13.11 9.92
C ALA A 21 33.97 14.13 9.25
N ASN A 22 33.33 13.76 8.13
CA ASN A 22 32.42 14.66 7.43
C ASN A 22 31.19 15.03 8.26
N VAL A 23 30.59 14.06 8.96
CA VAL A 23 29.44 14.35 9.84
C VAL A 23 29.83 15.33 10.94
N ARG A 24 30.99 15.14 11.59
CA ARG A 24 31.47 16.05 12.65
C ARG A 24 31.82 17.44 12.13
N GLU A 25 32.44 17.53 10.96
CA GLU A 25 32.80 18.80 10.33
C GLU A 25 31.56 19.61 9.93
N ARG A 26 30.56 18.95 9.35
CA ARG A 26 29.34 19.62 8.87
C ARG A 26 28.36 19.94 10.00
N PHE A 27 28.33 19.11 11.04
CA PHE A 27 27.36 19.20 12.13
C PHE A 27 28.07 19.15 13.49
N PRO A 28 28.97 20.13 13.79
CA PRO A 28 29.75 20.13 15.03
C PRO A 28 28.87 20.24 16.28
N GLU A 29 27.70 20.89 16.15
CA GLU A 29 26.68 21.03 17.20
C GLU A 29 25.51 20.04 17.05
N GLY A 30 25.60 19.11 16.09
CA GLY A 30 24.49 18.24 15.67
C GLY A 30 23.56 18.90 14.62
N MET A 31 22.43 18.26 14.31
CA MET A 31 21.46 18.73 13.30
C MET A 31 20.60 19.92 13.74
N GLY A 32 20.47 20.17 15.05
CA GLY A 32 19.49 21.11 15.61
C GLY A 32 18.04 20.71 15.32
N GLY A 33 17.32 20.20 16.32
CA GLY A 33 15.87 19.99 16.25
C GLY A 33 15.37 18.92 15.26
N GLU A 34 14.15 19.13 14.74
CA GLU A 34 13.47 18.27 13.77
C GLU A 34 13.81 18.66 12.34
N ASN A 35 15.00 18.26 11.90
CA ASN A 35 15.51 18.62 10.59
C ASN A 35 15.91 17.38 9.80
N ALA A 36 16.04 17.53 8.48
CA ALA A 36 16.76 16.58 7.65
C ALA A 36 17.97 17.28 7.03
N VAL A 37 19.14 16.65 7.15
CA VAL A 37 20.38 17.14 6.56
C VAL A 37 21.10 16.00 5.87
N TRP A 38 22.14 16.28 5.09
CA TRP A 38 22.89 15.24 4.40
C TRP A 38 24.39 15.34 4.67
N SER A 39 25.09 14.20 4.58
CA SER A 39 26.56 14.10 4.58
C SER A 39 27.03 13.27 3.38
N ILE A 40 28.32 13.32 3.05
CA ILE A 40 28.89 12.29 2.16
C ILE A 40 28.89 10.94 2.88
N ALA A 41 28.79 9.83 2.14
CA ALA A 41 28.59 8.50 2.74
C ALA A 41 29.89 7.75 3.11
N GLY A 42 31.06 8.33 2.83
CA GLY A 42 32.35 7.70 3.14
C GLY A 42 32.56 6.41 2.33
N LYS A 43 32.73 5.28 3.02
CA LYS A 43 32.95 3.95 2.40
C LYS A 43 31.67 3.23 1.96
N LEU A 44 30.50 3.80 2.23
CA LEU A 44 29.23 3.22 1.77
C LEU A 44 29.16 3.28 0.23
N PRO A 45 28.44 2.34 -0.41
CA PRO A 45 28.18 2.41 -1.86
C PRO A 45 27.27 3.58 -2.25
N ALA A 46 26.50 4.12 -1.29
CA ALA A 46 25.72 5.33 -1.47
C ALA A 46 26.62 6.55 -1.66
N ARG A 47 26.12 7.58 -2.36
CA ARG A 47 26.82 8.87 -2.49
C ARG A 47 26.63 9.76 -1.26
N TRP A 48 25.40 9.77 -0.75
CA TRP A 48 24.96 10.61 0.36
C TRP A 48 24.29 9.77 1.45
N VAL A 49 24.33 10.28 2.68
CA VAL A 49 23.47 9.81 3.77
C VAL A 49 22.62 10.99 4.20
N ILE A 50 21.30 10.84 4.13
CA ILE A 50 20.34 11.81 4.67
C ILE A 50 20.05 11.40 6.12
N HIS A 51 20.32 12.31 7.04
CA HIS A 51 20.09 12.17 8.45
C HIS A 51 18.79 12.89 8.80
N VAL A 52 17.92 12.21 9.54
CA VAL A 52 16.63 12.75 9.97
C VAL A 52 16.37 12.35 11.40
N THR A 53 15.71 13.23 12.14
CA THR A 53 15.20 12.97 13.50
C THR A 53 13.70 13.13 13.52
N VAL A 54 13.03 12.19 14.20
CA VAL A 54 11.62 12.31 14.59
C VAL A 54 11.56 12.19 16.12
N PRO A 55 10.67 12.91 16.80
CA PRO A 55 10.51 12.78 18.24
C PRO A 55 10.14 11.34 18.63
N PRO A 56 10.64 10.85 19.77
CA PRO A 56 10.20 9.58 20.34
C PRO A 56 8.68 9.58 20.58
N PHE A 57 8.02 8.43 20.39
CA PHE A 57 6.57 8.27 20.55
C PHE A 57 6.08 8.74 21.93
N ALA A 58 6.86 8.46 22.98
CA ALA A 58 6.55 8.87 24.36
C ALA A 58 6.47 10.40 24.54
N THR A 59 7.22 11.17 23.75
CA THR A 59 7.30 12.64 23.85
C THR A 59 6.59 13.37 22.71
N ALA A 60 6.24 12.65 21.63
CA ALA A 60 5.62 13.20 20.43
C ALA A 60 4.12 13.52 20.58
N GLN A 61 3.56 13.45 21.80
CA GLN A 61 2.11 13.54 22.04
C GLN A 61 1.26 12.60 21.16
N LYS A 62 1.89 11.54 20.63
CA LYS A 62 1.30 10.57 19.68
C LYS A 62 0.84 11.20 18.35
N ASP A 63 1.37 12.36 17.97
CA ASP A 63 1.02 13.03 16.72
C ASP A 63 1.77 12.44 15.51
N ARG A 64 1.06 11.64 14.71
CA ARG A 64 1.61 10.98 13.50
C ARG A 64 2.17 11.97 12.48
N ALA A 65 1.81 13.26 12.54
CA ALA A 65 2.36 14.30 11.67
C ALA A 65 3.88 14.38 11.73
N TYR A 66 4.51 13.98 12.83
CA TYR A 66 5.97 13.93 12.94
C TYR A 66 6.62 12.90 12.00
N LEU A 67 5.99 11.73 11.81
CA LEU A 67 6.48 10.72 10.87
C LEU A 67 6.36 11.24 9.43
N VAL A 68 5.18 11.77 9.09
CA VAL A 68 4.89 12.38 7.77
C VAL A 68 5.87 13.50 7.46
N ALA A 69 6.12 14.40 8.42
CA ALA A 69 7.08 15.49 8.26
C ALA A 69 8.52 14.97 8.08
N GLY A 70 8.90 13.90 8.79
CA GLY A 70 10.19 13.24 8.62
C GLY A 70 10.43 12.77 7.18
N TYR A 71 9.48 12.03 6.60
CA TYR A 71 9.57 11.59 5.20
C TYR A 71 9.59 12.78 4.22
N ARG A 72 8.71 13.78 4.40
CA ARG A 72 8.71 14.99 3.55
C ARG A 72 10.07 15.69 3.54
N ARG A 73 10.70 15.84 4.70
CA ARG A 73 12.03 16.48 4.81
C ARG A 73 13.12 15.64 4.14
N ILE A 74 13.08 14.31 4.25
CA ILE A 74 14.03 13.42 3.57
C ILE A 74 13.95 13.58 2.05
N PHE A 75 12.74 13.52 1.49
CA PHE A 75 12.55 13.61 0.05
C PHE A 75 12.87 15.01 -0.48
N ALA A 76 12.54 16.07 0.27
CA ALA A 76 12.97 17.43 -0.08
C ALA A 76 14.51 17.56 -0.17
N VAL A 77 15.24 16.94 0.77
CA VAL A 77 16.71 16.88 0.71
C VAL A 77 17.18 16.02 -0.48
N ALA A 78 16.56 14.87 -0.72
CA ALA A 78 16.88 14.00 -1.84
C ALA A 78 16.72 14.73 -3.18
N ASP A 79 15.63 15.47 -3.36
CA ASP A 79 15.37 16.27 -4.55
C ASP A 79 16.38 17.39 -4.73
N SER A 80 16.75 18.09 -3.65
CA SER A 80 17.81 19.12 -3.70
C SER A 80 19.18 18.57 -4.13
N LEU A 81 19.40 17.27 -3.95
CA LEU A 81 20.62 16.56 -4.35
C LEU A 81 20.50 15.89 -5.72
N GLY A 82 19.32 15.91 -6.36
CA GLY A 82 19.06 15.18 -7.60
C GLY A 82 19.12 13.66 -7.43
N VAL A 83 18.80 13.15 -6.23
CA VAL A 83 18.76 11.71 -5.95
C VAL A 83 17.65 11.05 -6.77
N ARG A 84 17.98 9.94 -7.43
CA ARG A 84 17.00 9.12 -8.17
C ARG A 84 16.57 7.87 -7.43
N THR A 85 17.44 7.33 -6.57
CA THR A 85 17.17 6.11 -5.81
C THR A 85 17.50 6.32 -4.34
N LEU A 86 16.60 5.89 -3.45
CA LEU A 86 16.72 6.09 -2.01
C LEU A 86 16.41 4.79 -1.27
N SER A 87 17.30 4.35 -0.38
CA SER A 87 17.02 3.26 0.56
C SER A 87 16.87 3.82 1.97
N LEU A 88 15.79 3.48 2.65
CA LEU A 88 15.46 4.02 3.97
C LEU A 88 14.78 2.97 4.85
N PRO A 89 15.05 2.97 6.17
CA PRO A 89 14.28 2.16 7.10
C PRO A 89 12.87 2.74 7.27
N VAL A 90 11.98 1.96 7.90
CA VAL A 90 10.71 2.50 8.41
C VAL A 90 11.00 3.37 9.63
N ILE A 91 10.97 4.68 9.42
CA ILE A 91 11.20 5.68 10.47
C ILE A 91 10.11 5.54 11.53
N GLY A 92 10.53 5.54 12.80
CA GLY A 92 9.64 5.35 13.94
C GLY A 92 9.55 3.90 14.45
N ALA A 93 9.72 2.91 13.57
CA ALA A 93 9.56 1.48 13.87
C ALA A 93 10.71 0.84 14.69
N GLY A 94 11.63 1.66 15.21
CA GLY A 94 12.78 1.22 16.00
C GLY A 94 12.83 1.91 17.36
N ALA A 95 14.01 2.45 17.72
CA ALA A 95 14.26 3.08 19.02
C ALA A 95 13.29 4.23 19.39
N SER A 96 12.66 4.87 18.39
CA SER A 96 11.65 5.91 18.62
C SER A 96 10.32 5.38 19.17
N GLY A 97 10.06 4.07 19.10
CA GLY A 97 8.94 3.41 19.78
C GLY A 97 7.55 3.67 19.20
N TRP A 98 7.45 4.07 17.93
CA TRP A 98 6.14 4.25 17.29
C TRP A 98 5.46 2.90 17.03
N PRO A 99 4.12 2.80 17.14
CA PRO A 99 3.41 1.59 16.74
C PRO A 99 3.74 1.23 15.28
N LEU A 100 4.20 -0.01 15.06
CA LEU A 100 4.70 -0.46 13.75
C LEU A 100 3.68 -0.21 12.64
N THR A 101 2.41 -0.57 12.87
CA THR A 101 1.32 -0.36 11.90
C THR A 101 1.20 1.10 11.48
N TRP A 102 1.27 2.04 12.41
CA TRP A 102 1.20 3.48 12.08
C TRP A 102 2.44 3.91 11.33
N ALA A 103 3.63 3.49 11.77
CA ALA A 103 4.89 3.86 11.13
C ALA A 103 4.97 3.39 9.68
N VAL A 104 4.52 2.16 9.39
CA VAL A 104 4.49 1.60 8.04
C VAL A 104 3.46 2.30 7.16
N ILE A 105 2.24 2.52 7.66
CA ILE A 105 1.19 3.23 6.91
C ILE A 105 1.66 4.65 6.57
N ASP A 106 2.15 5.40 7.56
CA ASP A 106 2.62 6.77 7.36
C ASP A 106 3.82 6.83 6.40
N ALA A 107 4.71 5.83 6.44
CA ALA A 107 5.81 5.71 5.49
C ALA A 107 5.31 5.57 4.06
N ILE A 108 4.50 4.54 3.81
CA ILE A 108 4.06 4.18 2.46
C ILE A 108 3.16 5.29 1.89
N ASP A 109 2.18 5.75 2.66
CA ASP A 109 1.23 6.76 2.19
C ASP A 109 1.92 8.10 1.91
N THR A 110 2.87 8.50 2.77
CA THR A 110 3.62 9.73 2.53
C THR A 110 4.50 9.58 1.29
N ILE A 111 5.24 8.48 1.15
CA ILE A 111 6.13 8.25 0.01
C ILE A 111 5.36 8.25 -1.31
N LEU A 112 4.22 7.56 -1.37
CA LEU A 112 3.42 7.45 -2.59
C LEU A 112 2.70 8.75 -2.96
N ALA A 113 2.44 9.64 -1.99
CA ALA A 113 1.76 10.91 -2.24
C ALA A 113 2.71 12.08 -2.54
N LEU A 114 4.03 11.88 -2.43
CA LEU A 114 5.02 12.93 -2.68
C LEU A 114 5.21 13.16 -4.17
N ASP A 115 5.16 14.43 -4.57
CA ASP A 115 5.70 14.88 -5.86
C ASP A 115 7.22 15.04 -5.70
N THR A 116 7.99 14.11 -6.27
CA THR A 116 9.44 14.01 -6.06
C THR A 116 10.15 13.49 -7.32
N GLY A 117 11.42 13.87 -7.50
CA GLY A 117 12.28 13.38 -8.58
C GLY A 117 12.89 12.00 -8.31
N VAL A 118 12.71 11.46 -7.11
CA VAL A 118 13.11 10.09 -6.72
C VAL A 118 12.23 9.09 -7.47
N GLN A 119 12.87 8.20 -8.24
CA GLN A 119 12.20 7.19 -9.06
C GLN A 119 12.02 5.86 -8.34
N GLU A 120 12.88 5.57 -7.35
CA GLU A 120 12.81 4.33 -6.58
C GLU A 120 13.09 4.60 -5.10
N ALA A 121 12.17 4.17 -4.24
CA ALA A 121 12.31 4.18 -2.79
C ALA A 121 12.22 2.75 -2.26
N ILE A 122 13.28 2.30 -1.58
CA ILE A 122 13.40 0.93 -1.07
C ILE A 122 13.30 0.97 0.45
N LEU A 123 12.19 0.48 1.00
CA LEU A 123 12.04 0.29 2.44
C LEU A 123 12.86 -0.93 2.87
N VAL A 124 13.85 -0.71 3.75
CA VAL A 124 14.77 -1.75 4.22
C VAL A 124 14.55 -2.06 5.70
N SER A 125 14.50 -3.34 6.05
CA SER A 125 14.48 -3.79 7.43
C SER A 125 15.23 -5.12 7.57
N PRO A 126 16.05 -5.31 8.62
CA PRO A 126 16.59 -6.62 8.97
C PRO A 126 15.59 -7.50 9.75
N ASP A 127 14.46 -6.92 10.18
CA ASP A 127 13.43 -7.57 10.99
C ASP A 127 12.26 -8.03 10.11
N SER A 128 11.95 -9.33 10.16
CA SER A 128 10.87 -9.93 9.36
C SER A 128 9.50 -9.40 9.76
N HIS A 129 9.27 -9.06 11.03
CA HIS A 129 7.98 -8.53 11.47
C HIS A 129 7.67 -7.17 10.81
N THR A 130 8.68 -6.31 10.68
CA THR A 130 8.57 -5.05 9.93
C THR A 130 8.37 -5.30 8.44
N ILE A 131 9.06 -6.28 7.84
CA ILE A 131 8.87 -6.67 6.43
C ILE A 131 7.43 -7.13 6.19
N ASP A 132 6.90 -7.99 7.06
CA ASP A 132 5.52 -8.47 7.00
C ASP A 132 4.52 -7.32 7.13
N GLY A 133 4.80 -6.36 8.02
CA GLY A 133 4.02 -5.12 8.15
C GLY A 133 3.99 -4.31 6.86
N ILE A 134 5.16 -4.07 6.23
CA ILE A 134 5.28 -3.38 4.94
C ILE A 134 4.49 -4.12 3.87
N ASN A 135 4.75 -5.42 3.70
CA ASN A 135 4.09 -6.24 2.69
C ASN A 135 2.57 -6.25 2.88
N GLY A 136 2.09 -6.33 4.12
CA GLY A 136 0.66 -6.27 4.42
C GLY A 136 0.01 -4.94 4.04
N VAL A 137 0.70 -3.81 4.19
CA VAL A 137 0.16 -2.50 3.76
C VAL A 137 0.20 -2.37 2.24
N LEU A 138 1.30 -2.78 1.60
CA LEU A 138 1.42 -2.77 0.13
C LEU A 138 0.35 -3.66 -0.52
N ALA A 139 0.16 -4.88 0.00
CA ALA A 139 -0.88 -5.81 -0.44
C ALA A 139 -2.29 -5.20 -0.38
N ARG A 140 -2.64 -4.56 0.74
CA ARG A 140 -3.94 -3.87 0.88
C ARG A 140 -4.08 -2.74 -0.14
N ARG A 141 -3.04 -1.94 -0.36
CA ARG A 141 -3.03 -0.85 -1.35
C ARG A 141 -3.17 -1.37 -2.79
N THR A 142 -2.52 -2.48 -3.13
CA THR A 142 -2.71 -3.15 -4.43
C THR A 142 -4.15 -3.64 -4.58
N GLY A 143 -4.72 -4.29 -3.55
CA GLY A 143 -6.12 -4.72 -3.57
C GLY A 143 -7.10 -3.56 -3.79
N LEU A 144 -6.90 -2.45 -3.07
CA LEU A 144 -7.68 -1.22 -3.26
C LEU A 144 -7.56 -0.64 -4.68
N SER A 145 -6.37 -0.69 -5.27
CA SER A 145 -6.13 -0.21 -6.64
C SER A 145 -6.87 -1.07 -7.68
N ILE A 146 -6.91 -2.40 -7.48
CA ILE A 146 -7.69 -3.32 -8.30
C ILE A 146 -9.19 -3.00 -8.22
N LEU A 147 -9.71 -2.73 -7.03
CA LEU A 147 -11.12 -2.38 -6.85
C LEU A 147 -11.47 -1.01 -7.42
N ASP A 148 -10.56 -0.02 -7.36
CA ASP A 148 -10.75 1.26 -8.05
C ASP A 148 -10.82 1.09 -9.56
N ALA A 149 -10.00 0.21 -10.13
CA ALA A 149 -10.08 -0.11 -11.54
C ALA A 149 -11.44 -0.70 -11.91
N VAL A 150 -12.01 -1.61 -11.09
CA VAL A 150 -13.37 -2.12 -11.34
C VAL A 150 -14.43 -1.01 -11.26
N ARG A 151 -14.29 -0.07 -10.30
CA ARG A 151 -15.17 1.10 -10.23
C ARG A 151 -15.13 1.92 -11.52
N VAL A 152 -13.95 2.09 -12.12
CA VAL A 152 -13.78 2.74 -13.43
C VAL A 152 -14.42 1.91 -14.55
N VAL A 153 -14.26 0.59 -14.55
CA VAL A 153 -14.93 -0.31 -15.51
C VAL A 153 -16.45 -0.14 -15.46
N HIS A 154 -17.05 -0.07 -14.27
CA HIS A 154 -18.47 0.21 -14.10
C HIS A 154 -18.85 1.61 -14.60
N ALA A 155 -18.08 2.65 -14.27
CA ALA A 155 -18.33 4.01 -14.73
C ALA A 155 -18.32 4.15 -16.27
N ARG A 156 -17.54 3.28 -16.95
CA ARG A 156 -17.50 3.18 -18.41
C ARG A 156 -18.68 2.39 -19.01
N GLY A 157 -19.58 1.87 -18.18
CA GLY A 157 -20.84 1.24 -18.59
C GLY A 157 -20.81 -0.29 -18.61
N TYR A 158 -19.70 -0.93 -18.24
CA TYR A 158 -19.57 -2.38 -18.17
C TYR A 158 -20.20 -2.93 -16.89
N HIS A 159 -21.49 -2.70 -16.70
CA HIS A 159 -22.20 -3.02 -15.46
C HIS A 159 -22.30 -4.54 -15.18
N ARG A 160 -22.01 -5.39 -16.17
CA ARG A 160 -21.96 -6.85 -16.03
C ARG A 160 -20.64 -7.41 -15.49
N VAL A 161 -19.67 -6.56 -15.16
CA VAL A 161 -18.50 -7.01 -14.38
C VAL A 161 -18.89 -7.19 -12.93
N ARG A 162 -18.63 -8.36 -12.37
CA ARG A 162 -18.87 -8.68 -10.96
C ARG A 162 -17.57 -8.86 -10.21
N VAL A 163 -17.67 -8.71 -8.89
CA VAL A 163 -16.58 -8.87 -7.94
C VAL A 163 -17.04 -9.71 -6.77
N SER A 164 -16.18 -10.63 -6.35
CA SER A 164 -16.31 -11.40 -5.12
C SER A 164 -14.98 -11.30 -4.39
N CYS A 165 -15.04 -10.78 -3.15
CA CYS A 165 -13.88 -10.58 -2.30
C CYS A 165 -13.98 -11.49 -1.09
N GLY A 166 -12.87 -12.05 -0.64
CA GLY A 166 -12.90 -12.93 0.52
C GLY A 166 -11.53 -13.22 1.10
N MET A 167 -11.52 -14.02 2.16
CA MET A 167 -10.29 -14.59 2.70
C MET A 167 -10.09 -16.02 2.18
N ASN A 168 -8.83 -16.44 2.08
CA ASN A 168 -8.53 -17.87 1.91
C ASN A 168 -8.90 -18.67 3.18
N ALA A 169 -8.91 -20.00 3.07
CA ALA A 169 -9.33 -20.89 4.16
C ALA A 169 -8.55 -20.69 5.49
N SER A 170 -7.28 -20.29 5.39
CA SER A 170 -6.43 -20.02 6.55
C SER A 170 -6.63 -18.63 7.15
N GLY A 171 -7.44 -17.76 6.53
CA GLY A 171 -7.61 -16.37 6.93
C GLY A 171 -6.35 -15.51 6.76
N SER A 172 -5.35 -16.00 6.02
CA SER A 172 -4.02 -15.37 5.92
C SER A 172 -3.88 -14.45 4.72
N ASN A 173 -4.67 -14.67 3.67
CA ASN A 173 -4.56 -13.96 2.42
C ASN A 173 -5.93 -13.49 1.94
N TRP A 174 -6.02 -12.22 1.59
CA TRP A 174 -7.17 -11.67 0.90
C TRP A 174 -7.13 -12.02 -0.57
N ARG A 175 -8.30 -12.32 -1.14
CA ARG A 175 -8.47 -12.66 -2.56
C ARG A 175 -9.64 -11.91 -3.16
N VAL A 176 -9.53 -11.64 -4.45
CA VAL A 176 -10.61 -11.10 -5.26
C VAL A 176 -10.74 -11.88 -6.56
N THR A 177 -11.98 -12.15 -6.92
CA THR A 177 -12.37 -12.70 -8.22
C THR A 177 -13.20 -11.66 -8.95
N ILE A 178 -12.86 -11.40 -10.21
CA ILE A 178 -13.55 -10.46 -11.10
C ILE A 178 -13.99 -11.24 -12.33
N TRP A 179 -15.25 -11.18 -12.74
CA TRP A 179 -15.72 -11.94 -13.90
C TRP A 179 -16.76 -11.20 -14.72
N ASP A 180 -16.95 -11.68 -15.93
CA ASP A 180 -18.02 -11.29 -16.83
C ASP A 180 -19.32 -12.07 -16.51
N ASP A 181 -20.34 -11.37 -16.00
CA ASP A 181 -21.69 -11.88 -15.74
C ASP A 181 -22.68 -11.45 -16.83
N SER A 182 -22.26 -11.42 -18.09
CA SER A 182 -23.16 -11.14 -19.22
C SER A 182 -24.31 -12.14 -19.34
N SER A 183 -24.19 -13.34 -18.76
CA SER A 183 -25.30 -14.30 -18.61
C SER A 183 -26.35 -13.87 -17.59
N GLY A 184 -26.04 -12.92 -16.71
CA GLY A 184 -26.90 -12.44 -15.64
C GLY A 184 -27.20 -13.50 -14.56
N THR A 185 -26.44 -14.60 -14.57
CA THR A 185 -26.58 -15.70 -13.61
C THR A 185 -26.05 -15.34 -12.24
N GLY A 186 -25.12 -14.38 -12.19
CA GLY A 186 -24.38 -14.05 -11.00
C GLY A 186 -23.23 -15.01 -10.72
N PHE A 187 -23.45 -16.30 -10.89
CA PHE A 187 -22.44 -17.30 -10.54
C PHE A 187 -21.12 -17.12 -11.30
N ILE A 188 -20.02 -17.41 -10.61
CA ILE A 188 -18.69 -17.49 -11.23
C ILE A 188 -18.74 -18.60 -12.31
N PRO A 189 -18.38 -18.31 -13.57
CA PRO A 189 -18.39 -19.29 -14.64
C PRO A 189 -17.58 -20.54 -14.31
N ALA A 190 -18.16 -21.72 -14.58
CA ALA A 190 -17.51 -23.01 -14.38
C ALA A 190 -16.31 -23.23 -15.33
N ASN A 191 -16.29 -22.54 -16.47
CA ASN A 191 -15.16 -22.52 -17.40
C ASN A 191 -14.40 -21.18 -17.29
N PRO A 192 -13.26 -21.13 -16.58
CA PRO A 192 -12.61 -19.87 -16.21
C PRO A 192 -11.81 -19.21 -17.34
N ASP A 193 -11.54 -19.91 -18.46
CA ASP A 193 -10.66 -19.43 -19.51
C ASP A 193 -11.24 -18.19 -20.23
N GLY A 194 -10.71 -17.00 -19.88
CA GLY A 194 -11.07 -15.73 -20.50
C GLY A 194 -12.29 -15.01 -19.91
N TYR A 195 -12.88 -15.52 -18.82
CA TYR A 195 -14.06 -14.91 -18.19
C TYR A 195 -13.86 -14.56 -16.72
N VAL A 196 -12.78 -15.05 -16.09
CA VAL A 196 -12.56 -14.92 -14.65
C VAL A 196 -11.12 -14.51 -14.36
N LEU A 197 -10.96 -13.36 -13.73
CA LEU A 197 -9.68 -12.81 -13.26
C LEU A 197 -9.58 -13.05 -11.76
N ARG A 198 -8.39 -13.44 -11.28
CA ARG A 198 -8.15 -13.72 -9.86
C ARG A 198 -6.90 -12.98 -9.38
N TYR A 199 -6.98 -12.47 -8.16
CA TYR A 199 -5.84 -11.92 -7.44
C TYR A 199 -5.89 -12.39 -5.99
N THR A 200 -4.71 -12.62 -5.41
CA THR A 200 -4.52 -12.86 -3.98
C THR A 200 -3.28 -12.11 -3.54
N ASP A 201 -3.34 -11.48 -2.38
CA ASP A 201 -2.19 -10.76 -1.81
C ASP A 201 -0.98 -11.68 -1.53
N GLY A 202 -1.21 -12.95 -1.24
CA GLY A 202 -0.16 -13.98 -1.15
C GLY A 202 0.70 -14.15 -2.41
N MET A 203 0.27 -13.66 -3.59
CA MET A 203 1.06 -13.67 -4.83
C MET A 203 1.86 -12.37 -5.03
N GLY A 204 1.91 -11.50 -4.01
CA GLY A 204 2.54 -10.19 -4.09
C GLY A 204 1.76 -9.25 -5.02
N PRO A 205 2.42 -8.25 -5.63
CA PRO A 205 1.73 -7.22 -6.41
C PRO A 205 1.30 -7.68 -7.82
N ASN A 206 1.36 -8.97 -8.14
CA ASN A 206 1.14 -9.45 -9.51
C ASN A 206 -0.34 -9.67 -9.81
N PHE A 207 -0.88 -8.99 -10.84
CA PHE A 207 -2.23 -9.19 -11.36
C PHE A 207 -2.26 -9.00 -12.88
N LEU A 208 -2.91 -9.93 -13.59
CA LEU A 208 -2.93 -10.01 -15.06
C LEU A 208 -1.51 -10.00 -15.65
N ASP A 209 -0.65 -10.89 -15.12
CA ASP A 209 0.75 -11.11 -15.53
C ASP A 209 1.63 -9.84 -15.52
N THR A 210 1.26 -8.85 -14.70
CA THR A 210 2.10 -7.66 -14.48
C THR A 210 2.08 -7.23 -13.02
N GLN A 211 3.08 -6.46 -12.63
CA GLN A 211 3.09 -5.80 -11.33
C GLN A 211 2.10 -4.64 -11.30
N VAL A 212 1.12 -4.72 -10.40
CA VAL A 212 0.23 -3.62 -10.06
C VAL A 212 0.82 -2.87 -8.87
N PRO A 213 1.40 -1.67 -9.09
CA PRO A 213 1.93 -0.88 -8.00
C PRO A 213 0.81 -0.46 -7.03
N PRO A 214 1.14 -0.23 -5.75
CA PRO A 214 0.26 0.52 -4.85
C PRO A 214 -0.12 1.87 -5.48
N LEU A 215 -1.40 2.24 -5.43
CA LEU A 215 -1.94 3.45 -6.07
C LEU A 215 -1.73 3.47 -7.60
N ALA A 216 -1.83 2.30 -8.25
CA ALA A 216 -1.84 2.22 -9.71
C ALA A 216 -2.93 3.13 -10.30
N ASP A 217 -2.65 3.70 -11.47
CA ASP A 217 -3.64 4.44 -12.24
C ASP A 217 -4.85 3.54 -12.54
N PRO A 218 -6.05 3.87 -12.01
CA PRO A 218 -7.21 3.01 -12.14
C PRO A 218 -7.73 2.94 -13.57
N ASP A 219 -7.48 3.95 -14.41
CA ASP A 219 -7.89 3.94 -15.82
C ASP A 219 -7.06 2.96 -16.64
N VAL A 220 -5.74 2.94 -16.42
CA VAL A 220 -4.82 1.97 -17.06
C VAL A 220 -5.15 0.55 -16.63
N LEU A 221 -5.42 0.34 -15.34
CA LEU A 221 -5.76 -0.99 -14.84
C LEU A 221 -7.16 -1.44 -15.30
N ALA A 222 -8.11 -0.51 -15.44
CA ALA A 222 -9.43 -0.79 -16.01
C ALA A 222 -9.36 -1.24 -17.47
N ASP A 223 -8.51 -0.61 -18.29
CA ASP A 223 -8.27 -1.04 -19.67
C ASP A 223 -7.79 -2.50 -19.73
N ARG A 224 -6.89 -2.88 -18.82
CA ARG A 224 -6.37 -4.24 -18.73
C ARG A 224 -7.43 -5.24 -18.28
N ILE A 225 -8.27 -4.87 -17.32
CA ILE A 225 -9.40 -5.71 -16.88
C ILE A 225 -10.37 -5.94 -18.04
N ILE A 226 -10.75 -4.90 -18.77
CA ILE A 226 -11.67 -4.99 -19.91
C ILE A 226 -11.06 -5.86 -21.02
N ALA A 227 -9.78 -5.67 -21.34
CA ALA A 227 -9.09 -6.48 -22.34
C ALA A 227 -9.02 -7.97 -21.96
N ALA A 228 -8.91 -8.27 -20.67
CA ALA A 228 -8.88 -9.64 -20.15
C ALA A 228 -10.28 -10.30 -20.06
N LEU A 229 -11.36 -9.54 -20.26
CA LEU A 229 -12.75 -10.00 -20.29
C LEU A 229 -13.39 -9.75 -21.67
N PRO A 230 -12.96 -10.45 -22.75
CA PRO A 230 -13.31 -10.13 -24.14
C PRO A 230 -14.82 -10.12 -24.48
N HIS A 231 -15.65 -10.74 -23.66
CA HIS A 231 -17.09 -10.87 -23.91
C HIS A 231 -17.93 -9.80 -23.22
N VAL A 232 -17.34 -9.05 -22.28
CA VAL A 232 -18.07 -8.02 -21.55
C VAL A 232 -18.43 -6.85 -22.46
N ARG A 233 -19.60 -6.24 -22.24
CA ARG A 233 -20.13 -5.15 -23.06
C ARG A 233 -20.54 -3.95 -22.19
N PRO A 234 -20.41 -2.71 -22.70
CA PRO A 234 -20.76 -1.51 -21.95
C PRO A 234 -22.28 -1.22 -22.02
N LEU A 235 -23.09 -2.11 -21.46
CA LEU A 235 -24.55 -2.09 -21.61
C LEU A 235 -25.27 -1.06 -20.73
N ARG A 236 -24.65 -0.59 -19.65
CA ARG A 236 -25.25 0.31 -18.65
C ARG A 236 -26.56 -0.21 -18.05
N ASP A 237 -26.69 -1.52 -17.90
CA ASP A 237 -27.95 -2.22 -17.63
C ASP A 237 -28.15 -2.65 -16.17
N ASP A 238 -27.15 -2.45 -15.31
CA ASP A 238 -27.23 -2.74 -13.87
C ASP A 238 -26.61 -1.61 -13.04
N ALA A 239 -27.27 -0.44 -13.06
CA ALA A 239 -26.79 0.76 -12.38
C ALA A 239 -26.85 0.64 -10.85
N GLU A 240 -27.73 -0.21 -10.32
CA GLU A 240 -27.87 -0.44 -8.88
C GLU A 240 -26.63 -1.13 -8.32
N TYR A 241 -26.18 -2.22 -8.95
CA TYR A 241 -24.93 -2.89 -8.56
C TYR A 241 -23.72 -1.97 -8.71
N ALA A 242 -23.63 -1.23 -9.82
CA ALA A 242 -22.53 -0.28 -10.05
C ALA A 242 -22.46 0.81 -8.96
N ALA A 243 -23.62 1.35 -8.55
CA ALA A 243 -23.70 2.33 -7.46
C ALA A 243 -23.35 1.71 -6.10
N TRP A 244 -23.84 0.50 -5.82
CA TRP A 244 -23.50 -0.25 -4.61
C TRP A 244 -21.99 -0.49 -4.49
N PHE A 245 -21.35 -0.95 -5.58
CA PHE A 245 -19.92 -1.22 -5.61
C PHE A 245 -19.09 0.05 -5.46
N ALA A 246 -19.50 1.16 -6.09
CA ALA A 246 -18.86 2.45 -5.90
C ALA A 246 -18.91 2.91 -4.43
N GLY A 247 -20.04 2.70 -3.74
CA GLY A 247 -20.17 2.99 -2.32
C GLY A 247 -19.30 2.10 -1.44
N LEU A 248 -19.21 0.80 -1.75
CA LEU A 248 -18.31 -0.15 -1.09
C LEU A 248 -16.86 0.33 -1.21
N GLN A 249 -16.44 0.66 -2.43
CA GLN A 249 -15.06 1.07 -2.69
C GLN A 249 -14.70 2.40 -2.02
N ASN A 250 -15.63 3.37 -1.96
CA ASN A 250 -15.43 4.60 -1.20
C ASN A 250 -15.19 4.33 0.29
N LEU A 251 -15.93 3.38 0.86
CA LEU A 251 -15.73 2.95 2.24
C LEU A 251 -14.36 2.27 2.43
N CYS A 252 -14.00 1.33 1.55
CA CYS A 252 -12.71 0.67 1.55
C CYS A 252 -11.53 1.66 1.48
N GLN A 253 -11.63 2.68 0.63
CA GLN A 253 -10.60 3.72 0.51
C GLN A 253 -10.45 4.55 1.78
N ARG A 254 -11.58 4.96 2.39
CA ARG A 254 -11.56 5.73 3.64
C ARG A 254 -10.91 4.96 4.78
N GLU A 255 -11.20 3.67 4.88
CA GLU A 255 -10.70 2.80 5.96
C GLU A 255 -9.35 2.13 5.61
N ILE A 256 -8.81 2.39 4.41
CA ILE A 256 -7.56 1.80 3.91
C ILE A 256 -7.60 0.26 4.04
N SER A 257 -8.77 -0.32 3.74
CA SER A 257 -9.07 -1.72 4.04
C SER A 257 -9.87 -2.36 2.93
N VAL A 258 -9.51 -3.59 2.59
CA VAL A 258 -10.18 -4.39 1.55
C VAL A 258 -11.46 -5.02 2.10
N PRO A 259 -12.48 -5.26 1.26
CA PRO A 259 -13.73 -5.86 1.70
C PRO A 259 -13.68 -7.38 1.74
N ILE A 260 -14.47 -8.00 2.61
CA ILE A 260 -14.61 -9.45 2.77
C ILE A 260 -16.09 -9.79 2.66
N GLY A 261 -16.47 -10.38 1.54
CA GLY A 261 -17.81 -10.91 1.30
C GLY A 261 -17.98 -12.37 1.69
N TYR A 262 -16.89 -13.11 1.86
CA TYR A 262 -16.91 -14.52 2.25
C TYR A 262 -15.61 -14.94 2.95
N ALA A 263 -15.71 -15.87 3.89
CA ALA A 263 -14.63 -16.75 4.37
C ALA A 263 -15.22 -18.02 5.00
N ASP A 264 -14.43 -19.09 5.14
CA ASP A 264 -14.89 -20.40 5.65
C ASP A 264 -15.48 -20.37 7.08
N TYR A 265 -15.21 -19.33 7.88
CA TYR A 265 -15.71 -19.15 9.24
C TYR A 265 -16.46 -17.82 9.43
N PHE A 266 -16.97 -17.24 8.34
CA PHE A 266 -17.57 -15.91 8.32
C PHE A 266 -19.08 -15.98 8.08
N ASP A 267 -19.85 -15.35 8.96
CA ASP A 267 -21.26 -15.08 8.73
C ASP A 267 -21.40 -13.82 7.85
N ASP A 268 -21.76 -14.05 6.59
CA ASP A 268 -21.95 -13.02 5.57
C ASP A 268 -23.38 -12.45 5.54
N THR A 269 -24.29 -12.97 6.37
CA THR A 269 -25.71 -12.55 6.39
C THR A 269 -25.88 -11.08 6.81
N LEU A 270 -24.88 -10.52 7.50
CA LEU A 270 -24.86 -9.13 7.95
C LEU A 270 -24.19 -8.17 6.95
N GLY A 271 -23.78 -8.67 5.78
CA GLY A 271 -23.06 -7.90 4.77
C GLY A 271 -21.54 -8.04 4.85
N TRP A 272 -20.88 -7.38 3.90
CA TRP A 272 -19.44 -7.48 3.69
C TRP A 272 -18.69 -6.74 4.80
N GLU A 273 -17.65 -7.35 5.35
CA GLU A 273 -16.79 -6.71 6.35
C GLU A 273 -15.68 -5.90 5.67
N ILE A 274 -15.33 -4.73 6.21
CA ILE A 274 -14.29 -3.87 5.66
C ILE A 274 -13.06 -3.97 6.55
N GLY A 275 -12.05 -4.71 6.08
CA GLY A 275 -10.91 -5.11 6.89
C GLY A 275 -11.27 -6.27 7.82
N TRP A 276 -10.57 -7.39 7.67
CA TRP A 276 -10.87 -8.62 8.40
C TRP A 276 -10.85 -8.42 9.92
N GLY A 277 -11.96 -8.73 10.59
CA GLY A 277 -12.10 -8.58 12.03
C GLY A 277 -12.28 -7.14 12.52
N SER A 278 -12.58 -6.18 11.64
CA SER A 278 -12.84 -4.79 12.02
C SER A 278 -14.21 -4.58 12.67
N GLY A 279 -15.18 -5.47 12.40
CA GLY A 279 -16.59 -5.30 12.75
C GLY A 279 -17.33 -4.26 11.91
N LEU A 280 -16.65 -3.53 11.02
CA LEU A 280 -17.27 -2.55 10.13
C LEU A 280 -17.92 -3.25 8.94
N ARG A 281 -19.23 -3.05 8.76
CA ARG A 281 -20.02 -3.74 7.74
C ARG A 281 -20.53 -2.81 6.66
N TYR A 282 -20.62 -3.34 5.44
CA TYR A 282 -21.27 -2.75 4.29
C TYR A 282 -22.43 -3.66 3.84
N PRO A 283 -23.61 -3.10 3.47
CA PRO A 283 -24.75 -3.91 3.07
C PRO A 283 -24.43 -4.89 1.94
N LEU A 284 -25.18 -6.00 1.90
CA LEU A 284 -25.07 -6.96 0.80
C LEU A 284 -25.34 -6.29 -0.56
N PRO A 285 -24.71 -6.79 -1.63
CA PRO A 285 -25.00 -6.35 -3.00
C PRO A 285 -26.47 -6.60 -3.37
N PRO A 286 -27.02 -5.82 -4.32
CA PRO A 286 -28.31 -6.13 -4.93
C PRO A 286 -28.31 -7.56 -5.48
N ASP A 287 -29.32 -8.36 -5.12
CA ASP A 287 -29.44 -9.79 -5.44
C ASP A 287 -28.21 -10.65 -4.99
N PRO A 288 -28.00 -10.84 -3.67
CA PRO A 288 -26.80 -11.48 -3.14
C PRO A 288 -26.67 -12.97 -3.51
N ALA A 289 -27.77 -13.64 -3.87
CA ALA A 289 -27.77 -15.02 -4.36
C ALA A 289 -26.99 -15.20 -5.67
N ARG A 290 -26.66 -14.09 -6.34
CA ARG A 290 -25.90 -14.03 -7.58
C ARG A 290 -24.41 -13.79 -7.38
N LEU A 291 -23.87 -13.82 -6.17
CA LEU A 291 -22.44 -13.54 -5.93
C LEU A 291 -21.71 -14.60 -5.10
N SER A 292 -22.40 -15.71 -4.82
CA SER A 292 -21.90 -16.91 -4.14
C SER A 292 -21.26 -17.91 -5.10
#